data_AF-A0A528KIN5-F1
#
_entry.id   AF-A0A528KIN5-F1
#
_cell.length_a   1.000
_cell.length_b   1.000
_cell.length_c   1.000
_cell.angle_alpha   90.00
_cell.angle_beta   90.00
_cell.angle_gamma   90.00
#
_symmetry.space_group_name_H-M   'P 1'
#
loop_
_entity.id
_entity.type
_entity.pdbx_description
1 polymer ?
#
loop_
_entity_poly.entity_id
_entity_poly.type
_entity_poly.pdbx_seq_one_letter_code
_entity_poly.pdbx_strand_id
1 'polypeptide(L)'
;MKYALSALAGATALAISLIAGPAMAQDGGIVVYNAQHESLTNAWVEGFTKETGIKVTVRHGGDSDFSNQIVAEGAASPADVFLTENSPAMVLVESAGLFAPVDADTQAQIPKEYQPSSGKWVGIAARATVFVYDKTKLTAGRLPKSLLELADPSWKGRWAASPSGADFQAIVSALLQLKGEAATADWLKAMKENFTAYKGNSTVMK
;
A
#
# COMPACT_ATOMS: atom_id res chain seq x y z
N MET A 1 -48.98 -7.16 -70.57
CA MET A 1 -47.53 -6.95 -70.74
C MET A 1 -47.03 -6.10 -69.58
N LYS A 2 -46.24 -6.72 -68.68
CA LYS A 2 -45.27 -6.19 -67.70
C LYS A 2 -45.61 -4.89 -66.90
N TYR A 3 -46.09 -5.14 -65.68
CA TYR A 3 -45.86 -4.54 -64.34
C TYR A 3 -45.67 -3.04 -64.10
N ALA A 4 -46.31 -2.63 -63.00
CA ALA A 4 -46.56 -1.28 -62.49
C ALA A 4 -45.46 -0.73 -61.55
N LEU A 5 -45.56 0.58 -61.31
CA LEU A 5 -44.84 1.43 -60.34
C LEU A 5 -44.70 0.84 -58.92
N SER A 6 -43.56 1.13 -58.27
CA SER A 6 -43.39 1.38 -56.82
C SER A 6 -41.97 1.94 -56.61
N ALA A 7 -41.78 3.23 -56.29
CA ALA A 7 -41.90 3.90 -54.99
C ALA A 7 -40.52 4.09 -54.31
N LEU A 8 -40.29 5.36 -53.97
CA LEU A 8 -39.14 5.99 -53.34
C LEU A 8 -38.91 5.48 -51.90
N ALA A 9 -37.67 5.21 -51.50
CA ALA A 9 -37.29 5.09 -50.09
C ALA A 9 -35.86 5.59 -49.87
N GLY A 10 -35.75 6.79 -49.29
CA GLY A 10 -34.55 7.24 -48.58
C GLY A 10 -34.69 6.92 -47.09
N ALA A 11 -33.58 6.62 -46.42
CA ALA A 11 -33.42 6.85 -44.98
C ALA A 11 -31.93 6.75 -44.60
N THR A 12 -31.38 7.92 -44.27
CA THR A 12 -30.20 8.22 -43.45
C THR A 12 -29.80 7.16 -42.43
N ALA A 13 -28.56 6.66 -42.52
CA ALA A 13 -27.92 5.93 -41.42
C ALA A 13 -27.37 6.91 -40.38
N LEU A 14 -27.87 6.77 -39.15
CA LEU A 14 -27.58 7.58 -37.97
C LEU A 14 -26.14 7.32 -37.48
N ALA A 15 -25.29 8.34 -37.48
CA ALA A 15 -23.98 8.28 -36.80
C ALA A 15 -24.20 8.36 -35.29
N ILE A 16 -23.93 7.26 -34.57
CA ILE A 16 -23.86 7.26 -33.10
C ILE A 16 -22.51 7.84 -32.71
N SER A 17 -22.49 9.15 -32.46
CA SER A 17 -21.36 9.80 -31.80
C SER A 17 -21.31 9.33 -30.34
N LEU A 18 -20.23 8.62 -29.99
CA LEU A 18 -19.86 8.34 -28.60
C LEU A 18 -19.57 9.67 -27.89
N ILE A 19 -20.53 10.14 -27.11
CA ILE A 19 -20.30 11.22 -26.14
C ILE A 19 -19.62 10.58 -24.93
N ALA A 20 -18.29 10.58 -24.92
CA ALA A 20 -17.53 10.43 -23.69
C ALA A 20 -17.65 11.76 -22.92
N GLY A 21 -18.70 11.87 -22.10
CA GLY A 21 -18.86 13.00 -21.18
C GLY A 21 -17.81 12.94 -20.06
N PRO A 22 -17.41 14.09 -19.49
CA PRO A 22 -16.56 14.11 -18.30
C PRO A 22 -17.26 13.37 -17.16
N ALA A 23 -16.52 12.52 -16.43
CA ALA A 23 -17.00 11.90 -15.22
C ALA A 23 -17.44 13.00 -14.24
N MET A 24 -18.75 13.11 -14.01
CA MET A 24 -19.26 14.01 -12.99
C MET A 24 -18.83 13.45 -11.63
N ALA A 25 -18.05 14.24 -10.89
CA ALA A 25 -17.69 13.92 -9.52
C ALA A 25 -18.94 13.61 -8.71
N GLN A 26 -18.92 12.52 -7.94
CA GLN A 26 -19.87 12.35 -6.84
C GLN A 26 -19.77 13.62 -5.97
N ASP A 27 -20.90 14.30 -5.74
CA ASP A 27 -21.00 15.60 -5.05
C ASP A 27 -20.29 15.63 -3.66
N GLY A 28 -19.96 14.46 -3.10
CA GLY A 28 -19.29 14.29 -1.80
C GLY A 28 -17.76 14.17 -1.80
N GLY A 29 -17.10 13.96 -2.94
CA GLY A 29 -15.66 13.62 -2.97
C GLY A 29 -15.38 12.16 -2.58
N ILE A 30 -14.14 11.86 -2.18
CA ILE A 30 -13.70 10.51 -1.76
C ILE A 30 -13.23 10.48 -0.29
N VAL A 31 -13.35 9.32 0.35
CA VAL A 31 -12.81 9.03 1.68
C VAL A 31 -11.59 8.14 1.55
N VAL A 32 -10.46 8.61 2.07
CA VAL A 32 -9.19 7.88 2.09
C VAL A 32 -8.91 7.39 3.50
N TYR A 33 -8.83 6.08 3.67
CA TYR A 33 -8.24 5.47 4.86
C TYR A 33 -6.73 5.46 4.66
N ASN A 34 -6.05 6.36 5.36
CA ASN A 34 -4.64 6.61 5.21
C ASN A 34 -3.84 6.03 6.37
N ALA A 35 -3.09 4.99 6.09
CA ALA A 35 -2.07 4.47 6.98
C ALA A 35 -0.64 4.92 6.62
N GLN A 36 -0.43 5.62 5.51
CA GLN A 36 0.84 6.28 5.18
C GLN A 36 1.11 7.50 6.08
N HIS A 37 2.38 7.95 6.16
CA HIS A 37 2.74 9.18 6.87
C HIS A 37 1.89 10.39 6.43
N GLU A 38 1.27 11.07 7.39
CA GLU A 38 0.30 12.15 7.14
C GLU A 38 0.85 13.26 6.25
N SER A 39 2.11 13.67 6.45
CA SER A 39 2.73 14.74 5.67
C SER A 39 2.84 14.39 4.18
N LEU A 40 3.14 13.13 3.85
CA LEU A 40 3.20 12.67 2.46
C LEU A 40 1.81 12.64 1.83
N THR A 41 0.84 12.07 2.55
CA THR A 41 -0.54 11.97 2.05
C THR A 41 -1.18 13.34 1.88
N ASN A 42 -0.96 14.28 2.80
CA ASN A 42 -1.51 15.63 2.70
C ASN A 42 -0.96 16.36 1.47
N ALA A 43 0.34 16.19 1.15
CA ALA A 43 0.92 16.75 -0.06
C ALA A 43 0.30 16.16 -1.34
N TRP A 44 0.04 14.85 -1.36
CA TRP A 44 -0.64 14.19 -2.49
C TRP A 44 -2.10 14.66 -2.62
N VAL A 45 -2.83 14.77 -1.51
CA VAL A 45 -4.21 15.23 -1.50
C VAL A 45 -4.33 16.67 -1.99
N GLU A 46 -3.43 17.55 -1.58
CA GLU A 46 -3.40 18.93 -2.05
C GLU A 46 -3.21 18.98 -3.58
N GLY A 47 -2.20 18.26 -4.09
CA GLY A 47 -1.93 18.17 -5.53
C GLY A 47 -3.11 17.61 -6.32
N PHE A 48 -3.64 16.46 -5.88
CA PHE A 48 -4.78 15.79 -6.51
C PHE A 48 -6.03 16.66 -6.52
N THR A 49 -6.37 17.29 -5.39
CA THR A 49 -7.56 18.16 -5.28
C THR A 49 -7.41 19.38 -6.18
N LYS A 50 -6.20 19.97 -6.25
CA LYS A 50 -5.92 21.12 -7.12
C LYS A 50 -6.05 20.79 -8.60
N GLU A 51 -5.61 19.60 -9.01
CA GLU A 51 -5.61 19.17 -10.40
C GLU A 51 -7.00 18.72 -10.88
N THR A 52 -7.74 18.01 -10.02
CA THR A 52 -8.99 17.33 -10.41
C THR A 52 -10.26 18.03 -9.93
N GLY A 53 -10.15 18.88 -8.90
CA GLY A 53 -11.28 19.44 -8.18
C GLY A 53 -12.00 18.46 -7.24
N ILE A 54 -11.57 17.19 -7.16
CA ILE A 54 -12.18 16.17 -6.31
C ILE A 54 -11.77 16.41 -4.86
N LYS A 55 -12.75 16.56 -3.96
CA LYS A 55 -12.51 16.69 -2.52
C LYS A 55 -12.07 15.36 -1.94
N VAL A 56 -11.13 15.40 -1.00
CA VAL A 56 -10.64 14.22 -0.29
C VAL A 56 -10.83 14.39 1.21
N THR A 57 -11.52 13.45 1.83
CA THR A 57 -11.62 13.33 3.29
C THR A 57 -10.66 12.25 3.75
N VAL A 58 -9.64 12.62 4.53
CA VAL A 58 -8.62 11.67 4.99
C VAL A 58 -8.92 11.26 6.44
N ARG A 59 -8.89 9.95 6.70
CA ARG A 59 -8.83 9.38 8.05
C ARG A 59 -7.44 8.79 8.26
N HIS A 60 -6.74 9.20 9.30
CA HIS A 60 -5.41 8.69 9.63
C HIS A 60 -5.48 7.55 10.65
N GLY A 61 -4.62 6.56 10.49
CA GLY A 61 -4.59 5.34 11.30
C GLY A 61 -3.36 4.49 10.96
N GLY A 62 -3.26 3.28 11.52
CA GLY A 62 -2.19 2.34 11.18
C GLY A 62 -2.61 1.32 10.13
N ASP A 63 -1.64 0.70 9.45
CA ASP A 63 -1.88 -0.34 8.44
C ASP A 63 -2.76 -1.47 8.99
N SER A 64 -2.41 -1.98 10.18
CA SER A 64 -3.15 -3.07 10.84
C SER A 64 -4.53 -2.63 11.33
N ASP A 65 -4.66 -1.40 11.83
CA ASP A 65 -5.95 -0.90 12.34
C ASP A 65 -6.94 -0.74 11.19
N PHE A 66 -6.53 -0.09 10.10
CA PHE A 66 -7.42 0.14 8.97
C PHE A 66 -7.70 -1.10 8.14
N SER A 67 -6.73 -1.99 7.94
CA SER A 67 -7.03 -3.26 7.24
C SER A 67 -8.05 -4.10 8.02
N ASN A 68 -7.90 -4.22 9.35
CA ASN A 68 -8.90 -4.89 10.19
C ASN A 68 -10.25 -4.16 10.19
N GLN A 69 -10.25 -2.83 10.24
CA GLN A 69 -11.48 -2.04 10.18
C GLN A 69 -12.21 -2.23 8.84
N ILE A 70 -11.50 -2.17 7.71
CA ILE A 70 -12.08 -2.40 6.37
C ILE A 70 -12.65 -3.82 6.28
N VAL A 71 -11.92 -4.83 6.77
CA VAL A 71 -12.42 -6.22 6.81
C VAL A 71 -13.69 -6.34 7.65
N ALA A 72 -13.74 -5.68 8.80
CA ALA A 72 -14.91 -5.70 9.68
C ALA A 72 -16.11 -4.93 9.11
N GLU A 73 -15.86 -3.80 8.44
CA GLU A 73 -16.89 -2.98 7.80
C GLU A 73 -17.44 -3.65 6.52
N GLY A 74 -16.60 -4.36 5.77
CA GLY A 74 -16.97 -5.03 4.52
C GLY A 74 -17.63 -4.07 3.54
N ALA A 75 -18.77 -4.47 2.98
CA ALA A 75 -19.54 -3.64 2.04
C ALA A 75 -20.13 -2.36 2.65
N ALA A 76 -20.13 -2.22 3.98
CA ALA A 76 -20.58 -1.02 4.67
C ALA A 76 -19.44 -0.02 4.92
N SER A 77 -18.20 -0.31 4.51
CA SER A 77 -17.08 0.60 4.67
C SER A 77 -17.32 1.88 3.88
N PRO A 78 -17.11 3.07 4.48
CA PRO A 78 -17.13 4.33 3.74
C PRO A 78 -15.82 4.58 2.99
N ALA A 79 -14.82 3.69 3.07
CA ALA A 79 -13.52 3.91 2.44
C ALA A 79 -13.58 3.69 0.93
N ASP A 80 -13.22 4.73 0.16
CA ASP A 80 -13.05 4.62 -1.30
C ASP A 80 -11.64 4.17 -1.67
N VAL A 81 -10.64 4.61 -0.89
CA VAL A 81 -9.22 4.29 -1.11
C VAL A 81 -8.56 3.90 0.20
N PHE A 82 -7.79 2.83 0.19
CA PHE A 82 -6.90 2.44 1.27
C PHE A 82 -5.45 2.71 0.85
N LEU A 83 -4.73 3.53 1.62
CA LEU A 83 -3.31 3.83 1.41
C LEU A 83 -2.50 3.28 2.57
N THR A 84 -1.49 2.45 2.31
CA THR A 84 -0.66 1.85 3.37
C THR A 84 0.79 2.27 3.28
N GLU A 85 1.48 2.10 4.39
CA GLU A 85 2.93 2.00 4.37
C GLU A 85 3.35 0.64 3.79
N ASN A 86 2.78 -0.45 4.28
CA ASN A 86 3.27 -1.81 4.06
C ASN A 86 2.30 -2.69 3.27
N SER A 87 2.85 -3.67 2.54
CA SER A 87 2.08 -4.63 1.75
C SER A 87 1.22 -5.64 2.55
N PRO A 88 1.59 -6.10 3.77
CA PRO A 88 0.78 -7.10 4.48
C PRO A 88 -0.68 -6.69 4.73
N ALA A 89 -0.93 -5.41 4.99
CA ALA A 89 -2.29 -4.88 5.16
C ALA A 89 -3.09 -4.92 3.84
N MET A 90 -2.44 -4.66 2.70
CA MET A 90 -3.06 -4.80 1.38
C MET A 90 -3.44 -6.26 1.11
N VAL A 91 -2.54 -7.20 1.42
CA VAL A 91 -2.81 -8.65 1.25
C VAL A 91 -3.99 -9.11 2.11
N LEU A 92 -4.15 -8.57 3.32
CA LEU A 92 -5.29 -8.90 4.19
C LEU A 92 -6.63 -8.47 3.57
N VAL A 93 -6.73 -7.21 3.13
CA VAL A 93 -7.96 -6.66 2.52
C VAL A 93 -8.26 -7.34 1.18
N GLU A 94 -7.22 -7.63 0.40
CA GLU A 94 -7.32 -8.40 -0.84
C GLU A 94 -7.86 -9.82 -0.60
N SER A 95 -7.32 -10.52 0.41
CA SER A 95 -7.75 -11.88 0.75
C SER A 95 -9.20 -11.94 1.22
N ALA A 96 -9.72 -10.84 1.76
CA ALA A 96 -11.14 -10.67 2.08
C ALA A 96 -12.02 -10.33 0.87
N GLY A 97 -11.44 -10.14 -0.32
CA GLY A 97 -12.16 -9.85 -1.56
C GLY A 97 -12.72 -8.42 -1.64
N LEU A 98 -12.17 -7.48 -0.87
CA LEU A 98 -12.75 -6.15 -0.69
C LEU A 98 -12.20 -5.09 -1.65
N PHE A 99 -11.25 -5.44 -2.53
CA PHE A 99 -10.75 -4.54 -3.56
C PHE A 99 -11.47 -4.71 -4.91
N ALA A 100 -11.87 -3.56 -5.46
CA ALA A 100 -12.16 -3.45 -6.90
C ALA A 100 -10.85 -3.67 -7.70
N PRO A 101 -10.93 -4.15 -8.95
CA PRO A 101 -9.78 -4.16 -9.85
C PRO A 101 -9.21 -2.75 -10.04
N VAL A 102 -7.88 -2.63 -10.15
CA VAL A 102 -7.25 -1.36 -10.53
C VAL A 102 -7.32 -1.20 -12.05
N ASP A 103 -7.59 0.01 -12.53
CA ASP A 103 -7.62 0.29 -13.98
C ASP A 103 -6.29 -0.04 -14.66
N ALA A 104 -6.36 -0.54 -15.90
CA ALA A 104 -5.18 -0.98 -16.65
C ALA A 104 -4.18 0.17 -16.88
N ASP A 105 -4.67 1.38 -17.12
CA ASP A 105 -3.83 2.57 -17.31
C ASP A 105 -3.10 2.98 -16.02
N THR A 106 -3.70 2.74 -14.86
CA THR A 106 -3.05 2.95 -13.56
C THR A 106 -2.00 1.87 -13.31
N GLN A 107 -2.30 0.60 -13.60
CA GLN A 107 -1.32 -0.49 -13.50
C GLN A 107 -0.12 -0.26 -14.44
N ALA A 108 -0.36 0.25 -15.65
CA ALA A 108 0.69 0.50 -16.63
C ALA A 108 1.71 1.58 -16.20
N GLN A 109 1.35 2.44 -15.24
CA GLN A 109 2.26 3.45 -14.68
C GLN A 109 3.28 2.87 -13.69
N ILE A 110 3.06 1.65 -13.20
CA ILE A 110 3.84 1.07 -12.10
C ILE A 110 4.80 0.01 -12.65
N PRO A 111 6.09 0.01 -12.29
CA PRO A 111 7.00 -1.09 -12.63
C PRO A 111 6.48 -2.44 -12.13
N LYS A 112 6.67 -3.52 -12.92
CA LYS A 112 6.07 -4.83 -12.63
C LYS A 112 6.47 -5.41 -11.27
N GLU A 113 7.68 -5.11 -10.81
CA GLU A 113 8.21 -5.53 -9.52
C GLU A 113 7.49 -4.91 -8.31
N TYR A 114 6.72 -3.84 -8.51
CA TYR A 114 5.90 -3.19 -7.48
C TYR A 114 4.40 -3.46 -7.65
N GLN A 115 4.04 -4.39 -8.53
CA GLN A 115 2.65 -4.81 -8.71
C GLN A 115 2.44 -6.20 -8.07
N PRO A 116 1.36 -6.41 -7.30
CA PRO A 116 0.94 -7.76 -6.94
C PRO A 116 0.46 -8.51 -8.20
N SER A 117 0.59 -9.83 -8.19
CA SER A 117 0.16 -10.68 -9.32
C SER A 117 -1.36 -10.66 -9.57
N SER A 118 -2.15 -10.15 -8.62
CA SER A 118 -3.60 -10.12 -8.70
C SER A 118 -4.18 -8.92 -9.46
N GLY A 119 -3.42 -7.84 -9.61
CA GLY A 119 -3.91 -6.57 -10.16
C GLY A 119 -5.00 -5.88 -9.34
N LYS A 120 -5.17 -6.26 -8.05
CA LYS A 120 -6.19 -5.70 -7.14
C LYS A 120 -5.74 -4.47 -6.36
N TRP A 121 -4.44 -4.23 -6.30
CA TRP A 121 -3.82 -3.04 -5.74
C TRP A 121 -2.50 -2.79 -6.47
N VAL A 122 -1.87 -1.64 -6.23
CA VAL A 122 -0.56 -1.30 -6.83
C VAL A 122 0.37 -0.69 -5.78
N GLY A 123 1.68 -0.85 -5.95
CA GLY A 123 2.66 -0.12 -5.18
C GLY A 123 2.66 1.36 -5.53
N ILE A 124 2.47 2.23 -4.53
CA ILE A 124 2.47 3.70 -4.69
C ILE A 124 3.79 4.35 -4.27
N ALA A 125 4.57 3.64 -3.45
CA ALA A 125 5.88 4.04 -2.95
C ALA A 125 6.65 2.80 -2.49
N ALA A 126 7.97 2.95 -2.32
CA ALA A 126 8.82 1.91 -1.76
C ALA A 126 9.77 2.52 -0.72
N ARG A 127 10.17 1.72 0.28
CA ARG A 127 11.19 2.08 1.28
C ARG A 127 12.18 0.94 1.44
N ALA A 128 13.42 1.28 1.79
CA ALA A 128 14.48 0.32 2.03
C ALA A 128 14.66 0.08 3.54
N THR A 129 14.74 -1.19 3.94
CA THR A 129 15.18 -1.55 5.28
C THR A 129 16.66 -1.20 5.46
N VAL A 130 16.99 -0.53 6.57
CA VAL A 130 18.36 -0.12 6.89
C VAL A 130 18.69 -0.41 8.35
N PHE A 131 19.98 -0.57 8.64
CA PHE A 131 20.50 -0.53 10.00
C PHE A 131 21.06 0.86 10.27
N VAL A 132 20.28 1.73 10.90
CA VAL A 132 20.80 3.01 11.40
C VAL A 132 21.75 2.74 12.56
N TYR A 133 22.86 3.49 12.62
CA TYR A 133 23.83 3.35 13.71
C TYR A 133 24.50 4.68 14.07
N ASP A 134 24.87 4.80 15.33
CA ASP A 134 25.72 5.87 15.85
C ASP A 134 27.18 5.59 15.48
N LYS A 135 27.74 6.44 14.60
CA LYS A 135 29.12 6.33 14.09
C LYS A 135 30.18 6.51 15.17
N THR A 136 29.84 7.08 16.33
CA THR A 136 30.76 7.19 17.47
C THR A 136 30.85 5.89 18.28
N LYS A 137 29.84 5.02 18.20
CA LYS A 137 29.74 3.75 18.93
C LYS A 137 30.04 2.54 18.07
N LEU A 138 29.82 2.63 16.75
CA LEU A 138 29.98 1.52 15.83
C LEU A 138 30.58 1.99 14.50
N THR A 139 31.61 1.29 14.02
CA THR A 139 32.24 1.55 12.72
C THR A 139 31.60 0.71 11.62
N ALA A 140 31.59 1.21 10.37
CA ALA A 140 31.02 0.50 9.22
C ALA A 140 31.53 -0.94 9.05
N GLY A 141 32.81 -1.21 9.30
CA GLY A 141 33.39 -2.56 9.21
C GLY A 141 32.81 -3.56 10.21
N ARG A 142 32.19 -3.09 11.30
CA ARG A 142 31.61 -3.87 12.40
C ARG A 142 30.07 -3.93 12.35
N LEU A 143 29.45 -3.39 11.30
CA LEU A 143 28.01 -3.54 11.08
C LEU A 143 27.66 -5.02 10.83
N PRO A 144 26.45 -5.45 11.24
CA PRO A 144 25.99 -6.80 10.93
C PRO A 144 25.90 -6.94 9.40
N LYS A 145 26.34 -8.07 8.86
CA LYS A 145 26.27 -8.34 7.42
C LYS A 145 24.89 -8.79 6.98
N SER A 146 24.03 -9.15 7.93
CA SER A 146 22.65 -9.53 7.69
C SER A 146 21.76 -9.22 8.90
N LEU A 147 20.44 -9.12 8.67
CA LEU A 147 19.46 -9.07 9.76
C LEU A 147 19.59 -10.27 10.72
N LEU A 148 19.96 -11.44 10.19
CA LEU A 148 20.12 -12.67 10.96
C LEU A 148 21.21 -12.58 12.01
N GLU A 149 22.29 -11.82 11.76
CA GLU A 149 23.37 -11.65 12.73
C GLU A 149 22.93 -10.95 14.01
N LEU A 150 21.83 -10.18 13.99
CA LEU A 150 21.28 -9.54 15.19
C LEU A 150 20.74 -10.54 16.24
N ALA A 151 20.58 -11.81 15.86
CA ALA A 151 20.27 -12.90 16.78
C ALA A 151 21.49 -13.37 17.60
N ASP A 152 22.72 -13.05 17.17
CA ASP A 152 23.92 -13.45 17.89
C ASP A 152 23.98 -12.74 19.27
N PRO A 153 24.30 -13.45 20.38
CA PRO A 153 24.36 -12.87 21.72
C PRO A 153 25.32 -11.68 21.85
N SER A 154 26.32 -11.56 20.98
CA SER A 154 27.20 -10.39 20.93
C SER A 154 26.48 -9.09 20.57
N TRP A 155 25.25 -9.16 20.03
CA TRP A 155 24.38 -8.01 19.77
C TRP A 155 23.43 -7.67 20.92
N LYS A 156 23.47 -8.41 22.04
CA LYS A 156 22.61 -8.14 23.19
C LYS A 156 22.78 -6.73 23.73
N GLY A 157 21.68 -5.98 23.81
CA GLY A 157 21.62 -4.58 24.24
C GLY A 157 22.26 -3.59 23.26
N ARG A 158 22.58 -3.99 22.02
CA ARG A 158 23.32 -3.16 21.04
C ARG A 158 22.50 -2.74 19.83
N TRP A 159 21.23 -3.12 19.77
CA TRP A 159 20.33 -2.72 18.69
C TRP A 159 18.90 -2.54 19.21
N ALA A 160 18.10 -1.83 18.44
CA ALA A 160 16.76 -1.46 18.81
C ALA A 160 15.79 -1.55 17.62
N ALA A 161 14.51 -1.72 17.92
CA ALA A 161 13.46 -1.78 16.91
C ALA A 161 12.11 -1.33 17.51
N SER A 162 11.13 -1.05 16.64
CA SER A 162 9.74 -0.80 17.02
C SER A 162 8.83 -1.97 16.64
N PRO A 163 8.75 -3.03 17.47
CA PRO A 163 8.16 -4.31 17.08
C PRO A 163 6.64 -4.28 16.91
N SER A 164 5.96 -3.32 17.54
CA SER A 164 4.51 -3.16 17.42
C SER A 164 4.08 -2.44 16.14
N GLY A 165 5.02 -1.79 15.42
CA GLY A 165 4.70 -1.04 14.21
C GLY A 165 4.64 -1.93 12.97
N ALA A 166 3.75 -1.58 12.03
CA ALA A 166 3.56 -2.31 10.77
C ALA A 166 4.85 -2.40 9.94
N ASP A 167 5.68 -1.36 9.96
CA ASP A 167 6.98 -1.35 9.30
C ASP A 167 7.90 -2.49 9.73
N PHE A 168 8.06 -2.69 11.04
CA PHE A 168 8.91 -3.78 11.53
C PHE A 168 8.26 -5.13 11.29
N GLN A 169 6.94 -5.22 11.42
CA GLN A 169 6.20 -6.45 11.11
C GLN A 169 6.32 -6.85 9.64
N ALA A 170 6.38 -5.89 8.71
CA ALA A 170 6.63 -6.17 7.29
C ALA A 170 8.06 -6.66 7.01
N ILE A 171 9.05 -6.18 7.77
CA ILE A 171 10.41 -6.75 7.71
C ILE A 171 10.39 -8.21 8.18
N VAL A 172 9.65 -8.51 9.26
CA VAL A 172 9.48 -9.87 9.77
C VAL A 172 8.72 -10.74 8.78
N SER A 173 7.71 -10.22 8.08
CA SER A 173 7.00 -10.98 7.04
C SER A 173 7.89 -11.30 5.84
N ALA A 174 8.78 -10.39 5.45
CA ALA A 174 9.80 -10.66 4.44
C ALA A 174 10.79 -11.73 4.91
N LEU A 175 11.21 -11.70 6.18
CA LEU A 175 12.03 -12.74 6.77
C LEU A 175 11.32 -14.10 6.73
N LEU A 176 10.04 -14.14 7.08
CA LEU A 176 9.18 -15.32 7.00
C LEU A 176 9.13 -15.88 5.58
N GLN A 177 8.88 -15.02 4.59
CA GLN A 177 8.81 -15.44 3.19
C GLN A 177 10.16 -15.98 2.68
N LEU A 178 11.28 -15.37 3.10
CA LEU A 178 12.61 -15.70 2.58
C LEU A 178 13.31 -16.85 3.32
N LYS A 179 12.97 -17.08 4.60
CA LYS A 179 13.67 -18.04 5.48
C LYS A 179 12.76 -19.10 6.08
N GLY A 180 11.45 -18.96 5.95
CA GLY A 180 10.46 -19.88 6.50
C GLY A 180 10.16 -19.64 7.99
N GLU A 181 9.14 -20.35 8.46
CA GLU A 181 8.56 -20.17 9.80
C GLU A 181 9.56 -20.51 10.92
N ALA A 182 10.22 -21.66 10.84
CA ALA A 182 11.15 -22.11 11.89
C ALA A 182 12.30 -21.11 12.10
N ALA A 183 12.96 -20.69 11.02
CA ALA A 183 14.07 -19.74 11.09
C ALA A 183 13.62 -18.37 11.61
N THR A 184 12.44 -17.91 11.19
CA THR A 184 11.87 -16.64 11.67
C THR A 184 11.50 -16.70 13.14
N ALA A 185 10.87 -17.79 13.59
CA ALA A 185 10.51 -18.00 14.98
C ALA A 185 11.75 -18.03 15.88
N ASP A 186 12.81 -18.71 15.47
CA ASP A 186 14.07 -18.75 16.23
C ASP A 186 14.77 -17.39 16.24
N TRP A 187 14.77 -16.66 15.12
CA TRP A 187 15.28 -15.29 15.07
C TRP A 187 14.50 -14.34 15.99
N LEU A 188 13.16 -14.46 16.07
CA LEU A 188 12.32 -13.66 16.96
C LEU A 188 12.57 -13.99 18.44
N LYS A 189 12.80 -15.25 18.79
CA LYS A 189 13.21 -15.65 20.16
C LYS A 189 14.56 -15.03 20.53
N ALA A 190 15.54 -15.06 19.62
CA ALA A 190 16.83 -14.43 19.86
C ALA A 190 16.73 -12.90 19.91
N MET A 191 15.92 -12.30 19.03
CA MET A 191 15.61 -10.87 19.07
C MET A 191 15.10 -10.48 20.46
N LYS A 192 14.14 -11.23 21.02
CA LYS A 192 13.57 -10.96 22.35
C LYS A 192 14.63 -10.82 23.45
N GLU A 193 15.72 -11.58 23.37
CA GLU A 193 16.83 -11.52 24.30
C GLU A 193 17.83 -10.38 24.02
N ASN A 194 17.92 -9.94 22.77
CA ASN A 194 18.99 -9.06 22.31
C ASN A 194 18.58 -7.60 22.13
N PHE A 195 17.36 -7.31 21.70
CA PHE A 195 16.95 -5.96 21.28
C PHE A 195 16.43 -5.09 22.43
N THR A 196 16.44 -3.78 22.21
CA THR A 196 15.68 -2.81 23.01
C THR A 196 14.45 -2.35 22.24
N ALA A 197 13.28 -2.39 22.87
CA ALA A 197 12.03 -1.93 22.25
C ALA A 197 11.87 -0.41 22.34
N TYR A 198 11.52 0.23 21.23
CA TYR A 198 11.14 1.64 21.15
C TYR A 198 9.77 1.81 20.49
N LYS A 199 9.10 2.93 20.78
CA LYS A 199 7.86 3.31 20.11
C LYS A 199 8.15 4.28 18.96
N GLY A 200 7.86 3.85 17.74
CA GLY A 200 8.05 4.62 16.51
C GLY A 200 9.49 4.59 16.00
N ASN A 201 9.65 4.46 14.68
CA ASN A 201 10.94 4.37 14.02
C ASN A 201 11.78 5.64 14.19
N SER A 202 11.15 6.82 14.23
CA SER A 202 11.85 8.10 14.47
C SER A 202 12.44 8.22 15.87
N THR A 203 11.91 7.48 16.86
CA THR A 203 12.46 7.47 18.22
C THR A 203 13.73 6.63 18.30
N VAL A 204 13.85 5.59 17.47
CA VAL A 204 15.07 4.77 17.34
C VAL A 204 16.26 5.59 16.82
N MET A 205 15.97 6.69 16.10
CA MET A 205 16.98 7.57 15.49
C MET A 205 17.55 8.63 16.46
N LYS A 206 16.98 8.79 17.66
CA LYS A 206 17.38 9.82 18.65
C LYS A 206 18.29 9.22 19.72
#